data_AF-K2RK16-F1
#
_entry.id   AF-K2RK16-F1
#
_cell.length_a   1.000
_cell.length_b   1.000
_cell.length_c   1.000
_cell.angle_alpha   90.00
_cell.angle_beta   90.00
_cell.angle_gamma   90.00
#
_symmetry.space_group_name_H-M   'P 1'
#
loop_
_entity.id
_entity.type
_entity.pdbx_description
1 polymer ?
#
loop_
_entity_poly.entity_id
_entity_poly.type
_entity_poly.pdbx_seq_one_letter_code
_entity_poly.pdbx_strand_id
1 'polypeptide(L)'
;MAWNFARSFGVAAAATLLLGTNALDVQTGEQPKLSLSYLNAHASPPNDPRFRLPPTFFDPPSSPDSWDKVPDGWQYGVWYLVASSGEHFAEWVNIQWEMTPTSLANQSAPSLEGQEFFWFELLGIPIKLYGTTKPIAPDAYESNLPGAASIVSNIWEFIAWGYDSAGVPFAVLHETRAGPLSPGIDILSRSNSGVAPDTYELLLDGIRKLGSPELAEYADGMIRLKHNHDHDGEPYPVCDEACKLNLLVDLPVDLPF
;
A
#
# COMPACT_ATOMS: atom_id res chain seq x y z
N MET A 1 72.27 16.37 -34.19
CA MET A 1 71.00 16.36 -34.96
C MET A 1 69.94 15.85 -34.00
N ALA A 2 69.21 16.67 -33.23
CA ALA A 2 68.10 17.55 -33.64
C ALA A 2 67.10 16.77 -34.51
N TRP A 3 65.83 16.54 -34.14
CA TRP A 3 64.84 17.55 -33.73
C TRP A 3 63.79 17.03 -32.72
N ASN A 4 63.36 17.96 -31.86
CA ASN A 4 62.20 17.92 -30.96
C ASN A 4 60.87 17.94 -31.71
N PHE A 5 59.81 17.35 -31.14
CA PHE A 5 58.56 18.07 -30.89
C PHE A 5 57.77 17.40 -29.75
N ALA A 6 57.65 18.13 -28.64
CA ALA A 6 56.67 17.88 -27.60
C ALA A 6 55.31 18.38 -28.08
N ARG A 7 54.25 17.60 -27.84
CA ARG A 7 52.89 18.14 -27.71
C ARG A 7 52.27 17.55 -26.45
N SER A 8 52.21 18.42 -25.45
CA SER A 8 51.33 18.44 -24.30
C SER A 8 49.89 18.08 -24.67
N PHE A 9 49.38 16.98 -24.12
CA PHE A 9 47.94 16.84 -23.89
C PHE A 9 47.66 17.36 -22.48
N GLY A 10 46.97 18.49 -22.43
CA GLY A 10 46.48 19.07 -21.20
C GLY A 10 45.52 18.09 -20.51
N VAL A 11 45.68 17.99 -19.20
CA VAL A 11 44.69 17.45 -18.29
C VAL A 11 43.43 18.31 -18.47
N ALA A 12 42.45 17.81 -19.22
CA ALA A 12 41.11 18.35 -19.16
C ALA A 12 40.56 17.98 -17.78
N ALA A 13 40.58 18.95 -16.88
CA ALA A 13 39.78 18.89 -15.66
C ALA A 13 38.33 18.69 -16.11
N ALA A 14 37.81 17.47 -15.93
CA ALA A 14 36.39 17.26 -15.94
C ALA A 14 35.84 18.11 -14.78
N ALA A 15 35.26 19.24 -15.12
CA ALA A 15 34.48 20.02 -14.19
C ALA A 15 33.35 19.12 -13.72
N THR A 16 33.50 18.55 -12.53
CA THR A 16 32.40 17.99 -11.78
C THR A 16 31.39 19.13 -11.63
N LEU A 17 30.35 19.14 -12.45
CA LEU A 17 29.14 19.88 -12.15
C LEU A 17 28.61 19.20 -10.88
N LEU A 18 28.95 19.78 -9.73
CA LEU A 18 28.19 19.62 -8.51
C LEU A 18 26.81 20.23 -8.80
N LEU A 19 25.94 19.44 -9.44
CA LEU A 19 24.52 19.61 -9.24
C LEU A 19 24.33 19.36 -7.75
N GLY A 20 24.19 20.44 -6.99
CA GLY A 20 23.68 20.36 -5.64
C GLY A 20 22.30 19.72 -5.72
N THR A 21 22.24 18.41 -5.59
CA THR A 21 21.04 17.72 -5.15
C THR A 21 20.83 18.19 -3.72
N ASN A 22 20.14 19.31 -3.55
CA ASN A 22 19.30 19.45 -2.39
C ASN A 22 18.32 18.29 -2.51
N ALA A 23 18.68 17.13 -1.93
CA ALA A 23 17.70 16.10 -1.65
C ALA A 23 16.60 16.86 -0.90
N LEU A 24 15.42 16.94 -1.49
CA LEU A 24 14.27 17.52 -0.81
C LEU A 24 14.10 16.67 0.45
N ASP A 25 14.38 17.25 1.61
CA ASP A 25 14.26 16.54 2.87
C ASP A 25 12.82 16.09 3.01
N VAL A 26 12.63 14.77 3.05
CA VAL A 26 11.32 14.18 3.34
C VAL A 26 10.96 14.58 4.76
N GLN A 27 10.01 15.51 4.90
CA GLN A 27 9.53 15.91 6.22
C GLN A 27 8.91 14.68 6.89
N THR A 28 9.17 14.45 8.17
CA THR A 28 8.49 13.40 8.92
C THR A 28 7.48 13.98 9.90
N GLY A 29 6.28 13.42 9.98
CA GLY A 29 5.20 13.83 10.88
C GLY A 29 4.77 12.71 11.82
N GLU A 30 4.04 13.08 12.88
CA GLU A 30 3.31 12.13 13.70
C GLU A 30 2.07 11.63 12.95
N GLN A 31 1.71 10.35 13.11
CA GLN A 31 0.45 9.88 12.53
C GLN A 31 -0.72 10.65 13.12
N PRO A 32 -1.73 10.98 12.30
CA PRO A 32 -3.01 11.37 12.87
C PRO A 32 -3.49 10.23 13.78
N LYS A 33 -3.78 10.54 15.04
CA LYS A 33 -4.44 9.59 15.94
C LYS A 33 -5.85 9.34 15.45
N LEU A 34 -6.02 8.30 14.63
CA LEU A 34 -7.33 7.87 14.18
C LEU A 34 -7.93 6.99 15.27
N SER A 35 -8.85 7.56 16.04
CA SER A 35 -9.63 6.80 17.00
C SER A 35 -10.70 5.99 16.25
N LEU A 36 -10.37 4.76 15.85
CA LEU A 36 -11.35 3.82 15.32
C LEU A 36 -12.21 3.29 16.48
N SER A 37 -13.52 3.54 16.41
CA SER A 37 -14.46 3.02 17.41
C SER A 37 -14.59 1.51 17.26
N TYR A 38 -14.30 0.74 18.31
CA TYR A 38 -14.53 -0.70 18.31
C TYR A 38 -16.02 -1.02 18.09
N LEU A 39 -16.32 -1.75 17.02
CA LEU A 39 -17.69 -2.12 16.66
C LEU A 39 -17.90 -3.59 16.97
N ASN A 40 -18.50 -3.89 18.13
CA ASN A 40 -18.69 -5.26 18.59
C ASN A 40 -19.47 -6.16 17.60
N ALA A 41 -20.33 -5.59 16.76
CA ALA A 41 -21.05 -6.32 15.71
C ALA A 41 -20.14 -6.81 14.57
N HIS A 42 -18.94 -6.24 14.45
CA HIS A 42 -17.93 -6.59 13.44
C HIS A 42 -16.70 -7.28 14.06
N ALA A 43 -16.80 -7.72 15.32
CA ALA A 43 -15.75 -8.47 15.99
C ALA A 43 -15.88 -9.96 15.71
N SER A 44 -14.82 -10.56 15.20
CA SER A 44 -14.85 -11.90 14.61
C SER A 44 -13.70 -12.76 15.13
N PRO A 45 -13.98 -13.93 15.74
CA PRO A 45 -15.29 -14.43 16.19
C PRO A 45 -15.84 -13.65 17.42
N PRO A 46 -17.13 -13.79 17.79
CA PRO A 46 -18.11 -14.78 17.34
C PRO A 46 -18.96 -14.35 16.14
N ASN A 47 -18.83 -13.13 15.64
CA ASN A 47 -19.58 -12.70 14.46
C ASN A 47 -18.84 -13.12 13.18
N ASP A 48 -19.59 -13.31 12.12
CA ASP A 48 -19.01 -13.48 10.78
C ASP A 48 -18.64 -12.08 10.23
N PRO A 49 -17.41 -11.89 9.72
CA PRO A 49 -17.07 -10.72 8.92
C PRO A 49 -18.04 -10.57 7.76
N ARG A 50 -18.25 -9.32 7.36
CA ARG A 50 -18.97 -9.05 6.11
C ARG A 50 -18.02 -9.27 4.95
N PHE A 51 -18.52 -9.96 3.93
CA PHE A 51 -17.84 -10.16 2.67
C PHE A 51 -18.70 -9.60 1.54
N ARG A 52 -18.05 -9.06 0.51
CA ARG A 52 -18.71 -8.73 -0.76
C ARG A 52 -17.84 -9.15 -1.93
N LEU A 53 -18.47 -9.34 -3.09
CA LEU A 53 -17.76 -9.24 -4.35
C LEU A 53 -17.30 -7.78 -4.57
N PRO A 54 -16.24 -7.55 -5.36
CA PRO A 54 -15.90 -6.21 -5.82
C PRO A 54 -17.13 -5.45 -6.34
N PRO A 55 -17.24 -4.13 -6.07
CA PRO A 55 -18.37 -3.34 -6.51
C PRO A 55 -18.50 -3.33 -8.04
N THR A 56 -19.69 -2.96 -8.50
CA THR A 56 -19.87 -2.63 -9.90
C THR A 56 -19.43 -1.19 -10.17
N PHE A 57 -18.74 -0.98 -11.30
CA PHE A 57 -18.35 0.35 -11.78
C PHE A 57 -19.31 0.91 -12.85
N PHE A 58 -20.53 0.38 -12.93
CA PHE A 58 -21.59 0.95 -13.76
C PHE A 58 -22.11 2.26 -13.15
N ASP A 59 -22.84 3.09 -13.90
CA ASP A 59 -23.38 4.36 -13.40
C ASP A 59 -24.86 4.23 -12.97
N PRO A 60 -25.21 4.37 -11.68
CA PRO A 60 -24.33 4.67 -10.55
C PRO A 60 -23.64 3.42 -9.98
N PRO A 61 -22.40 3.55 -9.45
CA PRO A 61 -21.69 2.43 -8.88
C PRO A 61 -22.40 1.97 -7.60
N SER A 62 -22.39 0.65 -7.35
CA SER A 62 -23.14 0.08 -6.24
C SER A 62 -22.44 -1.11 -5.59
N SER A 63 -22.72 -1.28 -4.30
CA SER A 63 -22.42 -2.49 -3.52
C SER A 63 -23.71 -3.25 -3.23
N PRO A 64 -23.64 -4.56 -2.93
CA PRO A 64 -24.82 -5.31 -2.50
C PRO A 64 -25.46 -4.69 -1.25
N ASP A 65 -26.79 -4.73 -1.14
CA ASP A 65 -27.53 -4.22 0.03
C ASP A 65 -27.11 -4.86 1.36
N SER A 66 -26.50 -6.05 1.30
CA SER A 66 -25.95 -6.76 2.46
C SER A 66 -24.58 -6.25 2.92
N TRP A 67 -23.97 -5.31 2.21
CA TRP A 67 -22.67 -4.75 2.55
C TRP A 67 -22.81 -3.65 3.60
N ASP A 68 -22.16 -3.86 4.74
CA ASP A 68 -21.97 -2.80 5.72
C ASP A 68 -20.77 -1.95 5.27
N LYS A 69 -21.02 -0.66 4.97
CA LYS A 69 -19.99 0.31 4.60
C LYS A 69 -18.86 0.32 5.64
N VAL A 70 -17.60 0.44 5.20
CA VAL A 70 -16.49 0.65 6.14
C VAL A 70 -16.71 1.91 6.99
N PRO A 71 -16.24 1.94 8.25
CA PRO A 71 -16.32 3.15 9.07
C PRO A 71 -15.61 4.33 8.40
N ASP A 72 -16.10 5.54 8.64
CA ASP A 72 -15.47 6.73 8.07
C ASP A 72 -14.00 6.83 8.53
N GLY A 73 -13.09 6.92 7.56
CA GLY A 73 -11.66 7.00 7.78
C GLY A 73 -10.96 5.66 8.07
N TRP A 74 -11.64 4.52 7.87
CA TRP A 74 -11.06 3.18 8.04
C TRP A 74 -9.78 2.97 7.23
N GLN A 75 -9.69 3.57 6.04
CA GLN A 75 -8.54 3.50 5.15
C GLN A 75 -7.30 4.27 5.67
N TYR A 76 -7.47 5.26 6.55
CA TYR A 76 -6.37 6.13 6.99
C TYR A 76 -5.47 5.50 8.04
N GLY A 77 -4.22 5.96 8.14
CA GLY A 77 -3.18 5.45 9.04
C GLY A 77 -2.53 4.18 8.49
N VAL A 78 -1.62 3.58 9.28
CA VAL A 78 -0.85 2.41 8.85
C VAL A 78 -1.66 1.13 8.90
N TRP A 79 -1.50 0.35 7.85
CA TRP A 79 -1.91 -1.03 7.70
C TRP A 79 -0.70 -1.88 7.34
N TYR A 80 -0.57 -3.02 8.00
CA TYR A 80 0.42 -4.05 7.66
C TYR A 80 -0.23 -5.04 6.71
N LEU A 81 0.34 -5.24 5.52
CA LEU A 81 -0.08 -6.31 4.62
C LEU A 81 0.48 -7.62 5.18
N VAL A 82 -0.39 -8.49 5.66
CA VAL A 82 0.00 -9.68 6.45
C VAL A 82 -0.14 -10.98 5.66
N ALA A 83 -0.93 -10.96 4.59
CA ALA A 83 -0.98 -12.02 3.61
C ALA A 83 -1.44 -11.46 2.26
N SER A 84 -1.04 -12.11 1.16
CA SER A 84 -1.43 -11.72 -0.20
C SER A 84 -1.56 -12.93 -1.12
N SER A 85 -2.37 -12.85 -2.17
CA SER A 85 -2.36 -13.82 -3.26
C SER A 85 -1.32 -13.47 -4.35
N GLY A 86 -0.68 -12.31 -4.25
CA GLY A 86 0.36 -11.88 -5.17
C GLY A 86 1.69 -12.58 -4.89
N GLU A 87 2.04 -13.58 -5.71
CA GLU A 87 3.29 -14.35 -5.54
C GLU A 87 4.56 -13.47 -5.52
N HIS A 88 4.52 -12.32 -6.18
CA HIS A 88 5.63 -11.36 -6.22
C HIS A 88 6.00 -10.78 -4.84
N PHE A 89 5.07 -10.79 -3.86
CA PHE A 89 5.34 -10.33 -2.50
C PHE A 89 6.07 -11.38 -1.64
N ALA A 90 6.32 -12.61 -2.12
CA ALA A 90 6.98 -13.65 -1.33
C ALA A 90 8.40 -13.28 -0.83
N GLU A 91 9.09 -12.44 -1.60
CA GLU A 91 10.44 -11.93 -1.30
C GLU A 91 10.44 -10.54 -0.64
N TRP A 92 9.25 -9.97 -0.44
CA TRP A 92 9.10 -8.66 0.17
C TRP A 92 8.92 -8.83 1.68
N VAL A 93 9.47 -7.90 2.44
CA VAL A 93 9.42 -7.92 3.91
C VAL A 93 8.88 -6.59 4.40
N ASN A 94 8.12 -6.65 5.50
CA ASN A 94 7.55 -5.51 6.19
C ASN A 94 6.68 -4.59 5.31
N ILE A 95 5.84 -5.16 4.46
CA ILE A 95 4.98 -4.34 3.60
C ILE A 95 3.97 -3.57 4.46
N GLN A 96 4.10 -2.25 4.46
CA GLN A 96 3.22 -1.31 5.12
C GLN A 96 2.58 -0.42 4.07
N TRP A 97 1.27 -0.24 4.22
CA TRP A 97 0.50 0.73 3.46
C TRP A 97 -0.09 1.74 4.42
N GLU A 98 0.11 3.02 4.13
CA GLU A 98 -0.45 4.11 4.90
C GLU A 98 -1.22 5.04 3.99
N MET A 99 -2.36 5.52 4.48
CA MET A 99 -3.03 6.65 3.89
C MET A 99 -3.14 7.80 4.88
N THR A 100 -2.98 9.02 4.38
CA THR A 100 -3.31 10.24 5.10
C THR A 100 -4.30 11.08 4.30
N PRO A 101 -5.25 11.76 4.94
CA PRO A 101 -6.18 12.63 4.22
C PRO A 101 -5.46 13.85 3.66
N THR A 102 -5.79 14.27 2.44
CA THR A 102 -5.19 15.45 1.79
C THR A 102 -5.56 16.77 2.49
N SER A 103 -6.65 16.79 3.26
CA SER A 103 -7.00 17.90 4.13
C SER A 103 -7.68 17.42 5.42
N LEU A 104 -7.20 17.95 6.55
CA LEU A 104 -7.84 17.87 7.87
C LEU A 104 -8.53 19.18 8.27
N ALA A 105 -8.44 20.22 7.43
CA ALA A 105 -8.86 21.56 7.80
C ALA A 105 -10.38 21.75 7.62
N ASN A 106 -11.07 22.12 8.71
CA ASN A 106 -12.46 22.61 8.74
C ASN A 106 -13.56 21.62 8.32
N GLN A 107 -13.36 20.31 8.48
CA GLN A 107 -14.41 19.31 8.22
C GLN A 107 -14.66 18.43 9.44
N SER A 108 -15.91 18.00 9.61
CA SER A 108 -16.32 17.04 10.67
C SER A 108 -15.85 15.60 10.38
N ALA A 109 -15.36 15.34 9.17
CA ALA A 109 -14.76 14.09 8.73
C ALA A 109 -13.55 14.40 7.82
N PRO A 110 -12.54 13.51 7.75
CA PRO A 110 -11.45 13.65 6.78
C PRO A 110 -11.98 13.65 5.33
N SER A 111 -11.21 14.23 4.38
CA SER A 111 -11.46 14.03 2.94
C SER A 111 -11.52 12.54 2.62
N LEU A 112 -12.22 12.11 1.56
CA LEU A 112 -12.13 10.72 1.07
C LEU A 112 -10.91 10.49 0.18
N GLU A 113 -10.41 11.56 -0.43
CA GLU A 113 -9.12 11.57 -1.11
C GLU A 113 -7.99 11.53 -0.09
N GLY A 114 -6.91 10.87 -0.45
CA GLY A 114 -5.75 10.69 0.43
C GLY A 114 -4.44 10.73 -0.32
N GLN A 115 -3.38 10.97 0.44
CA GLN A 115 -2.02 10.61 0.04
C GLN A 115 -1.79 9.17 0.50
N GLU A 116 -1.18 8.36 -0.35
CA GLU A 116 -0.80 6.99 -0.03
C GLU A 116 0.72 6.86 0.03
N PHE A 117 1.17 6.05 0.98
CA PHE A 117 2.57 5.74 1.19
C PHE A 117 2.70 4.22 1.34
N PHE A 118 3.62 3.64 0.57
CA PHE A 118 4.01 2.25 0.71
C PHE A 118 5.46 2.18 1.14
N TRP A 119 5.72 1.33 2.12
CA TRP A 119 7.06 0.97 2.52
C TRP A 119 7.21 -0.55 2.56
N PHE A 120 8.33 -1.04 2.06
CA PHE A 120 8.67 -2.46 2.10
C PHE A 120 10.17 -2.63 1.88
N GLU A 121 10.69 -3.80 2.20
CA GLU A 121 12.04 -4.22 1.84
C GLU A 121 11.99 -5.25 0.72
N LEU A 122 12.75 -5.00 -0.34
CA LEU A 122 12.96 -5.96 -1.44
C LEU A 122 14.43 -6.37 -1.44
N LEU A 123 14.70 -7.65 -1.18
CA LEU A 123 16.08 -8.18 -1.10
C LEU A 123 16.97 -7.40 -0.11
N GLY A 124 16.39 -6.91 0.99
CA GLY A 124 17.06 -6.10 2.01
C GLY A 124 17.25 -4.62 1.65
N ILE A 125 16.69 -4.17 0.52
CA ILE A 125 16.71 -2.77 0.10
C ILE A 125 15.39 -2.13 0.51
N PRO A 126 15.38 -1.07 1.35
CA PRO A 126 14.16 -0.37 1.70
C PRO A 126 13.65 0.44 0.51
N ILE A 127 12.38 0.22 0.15
CA ILE A 127 11.68 0.90 -0.93
C ILE A 127 10.55 1.73 -0.34
N LYS A 128 10.38 2.93 -0.89
CA LYS A 128 9.32 3.88 -0.53
C LYS A 128 8.61 4.33 -1.80
N LEU A 129 7.30 4.12 -1.85
CA LEU A 129 6.45 4.60 -2.94
C LEU A 129 5.42 5.58 -2.40
N TYR A 130 5.14 6.62 -3.18
CA TYR A 130 4.15 7.63 -2.85
C TYR A 130 3.12 7.73 -3.95
N GLY A 131 1.89 8.06 -3.59
CA GLY A 131 0.83 8.32 -4.55
C GLY A 131 -0.31 9.12 -3.97
N THR A 132 -1.40 9.14 -4.71
CA THR A 132 -2.66 9.77 -4.32
C THR A 132 -3.80 8.83 -4.62
N THR A 133 -4.75 8.79 -3.71
CA THR A 133 -5.94 7.97 -3.84
C THR A 133 -7.17 8.87 -3.97
N LYS A 134 -8.12 8.49 -4.83
CA LYS A 134 -9.46 9.08 -4.87
C LYS A 134 -10.57 8.02 -4.89
N PRO A 135 -11.75 8.29 -4.29
CA PRO A 135 -12.88 7.36 -4.35
C PRO A 135 -13.46 7.28 -5.77
N ILE A 136 -13.81 6.08 -6.21
CA ILE A 136 -14.46 5.85 -7.52
C ILE A 136 -15.79 5.08 -7.40
N ALA A 137 -15.99 4.36 -6.30
CA ALA A 137 -17.23 3.68 -5.94
C ALA A 137 -17.28 3.51 -4.40
N PRO A 138 -18.41 3.07 -3.81
CA PRO A 138 -18.46 2.78 -2.38
C PRO A 138 -17.36 1.80 -1.96
N ASP A 139 -16.51 2.25 -1.05
CA ASP A 139 -15.39 1.52 -0.48
C ASP A 139 -14.41 0.98 -1.53
N ALA A 140 -14.27 1.70 -2.64
CA ALA A 140 -13.36 1.41 -3.75
C ALA A 140 -12.71 2.68 -4.29
N TYR A 141 -11.43 2.57 -4.60
CA TYR A 141 -10.56 3.72 -4.75
C TYR A 141 -9.57 3.50 -5.89
N GLU A 142 -9.26 4.58 -6.60
CA GLU A 142 -8.18 4.59 -7.58
C GLU A 142 -6.92 5.15 -6.93
N SER A 143 -5.87 4.34 -6.91
CA SER A 143 -4.50 4.66 -6.52
C SER A 143 -3.74 5.21 -7.73
N ASN A 144 -3.02 6.31 -7.53
CA ASN A 144 -2.29 7.00 -8.59
C ASN A 144 -0.89 7.35 -8.09
N LEU A 145 0.09 6.57 -8.49
CA LEU A 145 1.50 6.81 -8.21
C LEU A 145 2.12 7.60 -9.38
N PRO A 146 2.84 8.71 -9.14
CA PRO A 146 3.52 9.43 -10.20
C PRO A 146 4.86 8.78 -10.61
N GLY A 147 5.47 9.29 -11.68
CA GLY A 147 6.82 8.94 -12.10
C GLY A 147 6.97 7.48 -12.54
N ALA A 148 8.12 6.87 -12.23
CA ALA A 148 8.41 5.48 -12.57
C ALA A 148 7.44 4.48 -11.90
N ALA A 149 6.87 4.85 -10.75
CA ALA A 149 5.92 4.02 -10.02
C ALA A 149 4.51 4.04 -10.62
N SER A 150 4.22 4.89 -11.62
CA SER A 150 2.92 4.91 -12.30
C SER A 150 2.52 3.59 -12.96
N ILE A 151 3.50 2.71 -13.22
CA ILE A 151 3.25 1.37 -13.75
C ILE A 151 2.51 0.46 -12.75
N VAL A 152 2.55 0.76 -11.45
CA VAL A 152 1.84 0.00 -10.40
C VAL A 152 0.66 0.76 -9.80
N SER A 153 0.17 1.81 -10.46
CA SER A 153 -1.13 2.41 -10.13
C SER A 153 -2.25 1.38 -10.36
N ASN A 154 -3.21 1.31 -9.45
CA ASN A 154 -4.29 0.32 -9.49
C ASN A 154 -5.61 0.87 -8.94
N ILE A 155 -6.65 0.06 -9.04
CA ILE A 155 -7.86 0.19 -8.23
C ILE A 155 -7.78 -0.85 -7.11
N TRP A 156 -8.14 -0.43 -5.91
CA TRP A 156 -8.30 -1.32 -4.76
C TRP A 156 -9.64 -1.09 -4.08
N GLU A 157 -10.18 -2.15 -3.49
CA GLU A 157 -11.50 -2.13 -2.87
C GLU A 157 -11.62 -3.06 -1.68
N PHE A 158 -12.30 -2.60 -0.63
CA PHE A 158 -12.54 -3.42 0.56
C PHE A 158 -13.52 -4.53 0.22
N ILE A 159 -13.13 -5.80 0.28
CA ILE A 159 -14.04 -6.94 0.12
C ILE A 159 -14.41 -7.60 1.44
N ALA A 160 -13.69 -7.29 2.52
CA ALA A 160 -14.07 -7.57 3.90
C ALA A 160 -13.39 -6.59 4.87
N TRP A 161 -13.98 -6.39 6.05
CA TRP A 161 -13.40 -5.58 7.13
C TRP A 161 -14.00 -5.96 8.49
N GLY A 162 -13.31 -5.61 9.57
CA GLY A 162 -13.81 -5.83 10.91
C GLY A 162 -12.72 -5.77 11.97
N TYR A 163 -12.98 -6.40 13.11
CA TYR A 163 -12.03 -6.61 14.19
C TYR A 163 -11.83 -8.12 14.37
N ASP A 164 -10.59 -8.55 14.59
CA ASP A 164 -10.27 -9.95 14.84
C ASP A 164 -10.65 -10.37 16.28
N SER A 165 -10.35 -11.62 16.63
CA SER A 165 -10.69 -12.21 17.93
C SER A 165 -9.93 -11.58 19.11
N ALA A 166 -8.83 -10.86 18.82
CA ALA A 166 -8.06 -10.09 19.77
C ALA A 166 -8.46 -8.60 19.79
N GLY A 167 -9.45 -8.20 18.99
CA GLY A 167 -9.92 -6.82 18.87
C GLY A 167 -9.05 -5.94 17.97
N VAL A 168 -8.17 -6.53 17.16
CA VAL A 168 -7.32 -5.82 16.19
C VAL A 168 -8.12 -5.57 14.90
N PRO A 169 -8.20 -4.32 14.41
CA PRO A 169 -8.83 -4.05 13.13
C PRO A 169 -8.12 -4.75 11.96
N PHE A 170 -8.91 -5.31 11.05
CA PHE A 170 -8.45 -5.89 9.79
C PHE A 170 -9.22 -5.36 8.58
N ALA A 171 -8.63 -5.54 7.40
CA ALA A 171 -9.29 -5.34 6.12
C ALA A 171 -8.84 -6.43 5.14
N VAL A 172 -9.68 -6.73 4.15
CA VAL A 172 -9.28 -7.50 2.96
C VAL A 172 -9.53 -6.61 1.76
N LEU A 173 -8.47 -6.35 1.01
CA LEU A 173 -8.55 -5.62 -0.25
C LEU A 173 -8.57 -6.60 -1.41
N HIS A 174 -9.35 -6.29 -2.43
CA HIS A 174 -9.15 -6.80 -3.78
C HIS A 174 -8.49 -5.70 -4.60
N GLU A 175 -7.48 -6.07 -5.39
CA GLU A 175 -6.71 -5.15 -6.21
C GLU A 175 -6.77 -5.56 -7.68
N THR A 176 -7.02 -4.59 -8.56
CA THR A 176 -6.92 -4.80 -10.00
C THR A 176 -5.46 -4.89 -10.44
N ARG A 177 -5.23 -5.45 -11.64
CA ARG A 177 -3.92 -5.50 -12.28
C ARG A 177 -3.22 -4.13 -12.25
N ALA A 178 -1.96 -4.12 -11.80
CA ALA A 178 -1.11 -2.94 -11.72
C ALA A 178 0.17 -3.15 -12.55
N GLY A 179 0.08 -2.85 -13.85
CA GLY A 179 1.18 -3.10 -14.80
C GLY A 179 1.63 -4.57 -14.81
N PRO A 180 2.87 -4.88 -14.39
CA PRO A 180 3.35 -6.27 -14.30
C PRO A 180 2.72 -7.06 -13.14
N LEU A 181 2.15 -6.38 -12.14
CA LEU A 181 1.54 -7.03 -10.99
C LEU A 181 0.16 -7.57 -11.37
N SER A 182 -0.04 -8.87 -11.16
CA SER A 182 -1.32 -9.52 -11.33
C SER A 182 -2.35 -8.97 -10.33
N PRO A 183 -3.65 -8.98 -10.69
CA PRO A 183 -4.71 -8.74 -9.70
C PRO A 183 -4.65 -9.77 -8.57
N GLY A 184 -5.24 -9.44 -7.43
CA GLY A 184 -5.20 -10.31 -6.27
C GLY A 184 -6.01 -9.79 -5.09
N ILE A 185 -5.80 -10.44 -3.95
CA ILE A 185 -6.34 -10.00 -2.67
C ILE A 185 -5.22 -9.90 -1.63
N ASP A 186 -5.38 -8.95 -0.72
CA ASP A 186 -4.48 -8.73 0.39
C ASP A 186 -5.26 -8.70 1.70
N ILE A 187 -4.72 -9.34 2.73
CA ILE A 187 -5.20 -9.23 4.10
C ILE A 187 -4.33 -8.22 4.83
N LEU A 188 -4.96 -7.21 5.39
CA LEU A 188 -4.32 -6.13 6.12
C LEU A 188 -4.72 -6.19 7.60
N SER A 189 -3.78 -5.85 8.47
CA SER A 189 -4.01 -5.73 9.92
C SER A 189 -3.47 -4.40 10.45
N ARG A 190 -4.06 -3.88 11.53
CA ARG A 190 -3.45 -2.79 12.31
C ARG A 190 -2.36 -3.26 13.27
N SER A 191 -2.19 -4.56 13.39
CA SER A 191 -1.09 -5.16 14.14
C SER A 191 -0.05 -5.72 13.18
N ASN A 192 1.21 -5.36 13.42
CA ASN A 192 2.38 -5.97 12.80
C ASN A 192 2.47 -7.49 13.03
N SER A 193 1.76 -8.01 14.04
CA SER A 193 1.70 -9.43 14.37
C SER A 193 0.66 -10.19 13.53
N GLY A 194 -0.05 -9.49 12.64
CA GLY A 194 -1.09 -10.06 11.80
C GLY A 194 -2.49 -9.95 12.38
N VAL A 195 -3.42 -10.67 11.76
CA VAL A 195 -4.73 -10.98 12.32
C VAL A 195 -4.65 -12.26 13.15
N ALA A 196 -5.55 -12.40 14.13
CA ALA A 196 -5.66 -13.62 14.91
C ALA A 196 -5.84 -14.87 14.02
N PRO A 197 -5.26 -16.03 14.39
CA PRO A 197 -5.28 -17.22 13.54
C PRO A 197 -6.68 -17.73 13.17
N ASP A 198 -7.63 -17.65 14.10
CA ASP A 198 -9.03 -18.04 13.87
C ASP A 198 -9.74 -17.11 12.88
N THR A 199 -9.49 -15.81 13.00
CA THR A 199 -9.97 -14.82 12.03
C THR A 199 -9.35 -15.04 10.65
N TYR A 200 -8.06 -15.36 10.56
CA TYR A 200 -7.39 -15.62 9.28
C TYR A 200 -8.08 -16.72 8.46
N GLU A 201 -8.28 -17.90 9.06
CA GLU A 201 -8.93 -19.02 8.37
C GLU A 201 -10.37 -18.68 7.99
N LEU A 202 -11.07 -17.96 8.88
CA LEU A 202 -12.44 -17.51 8.64
C LEU A 202 -12.52 -16.56 7.43
N LEU A 203 -11.54 -15.66 7.26
CA LEU A 203 -11.46 -14.78 6.09
C LEU A 203 -11.31 -15.58 4.79
N LEU A 204 -10.38 -16.54 4.74
CA LEU A 204 -10.18 -17.37 3.55
C LEU A 204 -11.46 -18.15 3.18
N ASP A 205 -12.10 -18.77 4.18
CA ASP A 205 -13.34 -19.51 3.98
C ASP A 205 -14.50 -18.61 3.54
N GLY A 206 -14.59 -17.39 4.07
CA GLY A 206 -15.59 -16.42 3.67
C GLY A 206 -15.43 -15.99 2.22
N ILE A 207 -14.20 -15.74 1.79
CA ILE A 207 -13.88 -15.36 0.40
C ILE A 207 -14.23 -16.48 -0.57
N ARG A 208 -13.87 -17.74 -0.25
CA ARG A 208 -14.26 -18.92 -1.07
C ARG A 208 -15.78 -19.05 -1.24
N LYS A 209 -16.57 -18.65 -0.24
CA LYS A 209 -18.03 -18.75 -0.25
C LYS A 209 -18.72 -17.63 -1.04
N LEU A 210 -17.99 -16.62 -1.53
CA LEU A 210 -18.55 -15.56 -2.38
C LEU A 210 -19.01 -16.07 -3.76
N GLY A 211 -18.62 -17.28 -4.15
CA GLY A 211 -19.03 -17.89 -5.43
C GLY A 211 -18.31 -17.34 -6.66
N SER A 212 -17.25 -16.55 -6.47
CA SER A 212 -16.33 -16.16 -7.54
C SER A 212 -15.18 -17.16 -7.63
N PRO A 213 -15.02 -17.90 -8.74
CA PRO A 213 -13.89 -18.83 -8.92
C PRO A 213 -12.53 -18.13 -8.80
N GLU A 214 -12.44 -16.90 -9.30
CA GLU A 214 -11.22 -16.09 -9.25
C GLU A 214 -10.84 -15.73 -7.81
N LEU A 215 -11.79 -15.24 -7.00
CA LEU A 215 -11.50 -14.93 -5.59
C LEU A 215 -11.21 -16.19 -4.77
N ALA A 216 -11.84 -17.32 -5.11
CA ALA A 216 -11.52 -18.60 -4.48
C ALA A 216 -10.07 -19.03 -4.80
N GLU A 217 -9.62 -18.87 -6.04
CA GLU A 217 -8.24 -19.12 -6.45
C GLU A 217 -7.26 -18.20 -5.70
N TYR A 218 -7.57 -16.91 -5.58
CA TYR A 218 -6.76 -15.99 -4.78
C TYR A 218 -6.69 -16.42 -3.31
N ALA A 219 -7.81 -16.82 -2.70
CA ALA A 219 -7.84 -17.32 -1.33
C ALA A 219 -7.01 -18.61 -1.13
N ASP A 220 -6.97 -19.48 -2.13
CA ASP A 220 -6.17 -20.71 -2.12
C ASP A 220 -4.68 -20.46 -2.35
N GLY A 221 -4.34 -19.38 -3.08
CA GLY A 221 -2.97 -18.94 -3.35
C GLY A 221 -2.36 -18.01 -2.29
N MET A 222 -3.04 -17.76 -1.17
CA MET A 222 -2.58 -16.81 -0.16
C MET A 222 -1.24 -17.22 0.46
N ILE A 223 -0.26 -16.34 0.37
CA ILE A 223 1.02 -16.42 1.07
C ILE A 223 1.00 -15.49 2.28
N ARG A 224 1.51 -15.97 3.43
CA ARG A 224 1.75 -15.11 4.59
C ARG A 224 3.01 -14.29 4.36
N LEU A 225 2.90 -12.99 4.56
CA LEU A 225 3.99 -12.05 4.35
C LEU A 225 4.87 -11.95 5.60
N LYS A 226 6.17 -11.69 5.37
CA LYS A 226 7.16 -11.63 6.44
C LYS A 226 7.16 -10.23 7.07
N HIS A 227 7.12 -10.17 8.40
CA HIS A 227 7.34 -8.96 9.19
C HIS A 227 8.43 -9.27 10.22
N ASN A 228 9.49 -8.45 10.26
CA ASN A 228 10.62 -8.58 11.19
C ASN A 228 10.68 -7.43 12.22
N HIS A 229 9.74 -6.48 12.16
CA HIS A 229 9.62 -5.32 13.06
C HIS A 229 10.68 -4.21 12.88
N ASP A 230 11.53 -4.26 11.85
CA ASP A 230 12.66 -3.33 11.65
C ASP A 230 12.25 -1.89 11.27
N HIS A 231 10.95 -1.58 11.21
CA HIS A 231 10.40 -0.24 10.93
C HIS A 231 9.15 0.11 11.75
N ASP A 232 8.92 -0.60 12.86
CA ASP A 232 7.75 -0.33 13.70
C ASP A 232 7.87 1.02 14.41
N GLY A 233 6.89 1.91 14.22
CA GLY A 233 6.77 3.17 14.95
C GLY A 233 7.75 4.27 14.51
N GLU A 234 8.44 4.09 13.39
CA GLU A 234 9.26 5.14 12.78
C GLU A 234 8.41 6.34 12.33
N PRO A 235 8.91 7.59 12.46
CA PRO A 235 8.19 8.78 12.00
C PRO A 235 7.93 8.75 10.50
N TYR A 236 6.72 9.17 10.12
CA TYR A 236 6.20 8.92 8.78
C TYR A 236 6.53 10.06 7.84
N PRO A 237 6.91 9.78 6.60
CA PRO A 237 7.17 10.82 5.63
C PRO A 237 5.88 11.59 5.28
N VAL A 238 5.82 12.88 5.64
CA VAL A 238 4.83 13.84 5.16
C VAL A 238 5.22 14.27 3.76
N CYS A 239 4.28 14.10 2.85
CA CYS A 239 4.53 14.15 1.43
C CYS A 239 4.31 15.56 0.87
N ASP A 240 5.40 16.25 0.50
CA ASP A 240 5.41 17.56 -0.16
C ASP A 240 5.80 17.46 -1.66
N GLU A 241 6.40 18.49 -2.27
CA GLU A 241 6.83 18.46 -3.69
C GLU A 241 7.79 17.30 -4.02
N ALA A 242 8.50 16.74 -3.03
CA ALA A 242 9.46 15.64 -3.22
C ALA A 242 8.82 14.34 -3.74
N CYS A 243 7.56 14.09 -3.35
CA CYS A 243 6.85 12.86 -3.73
C CYS A 243 6.40 12.81 -5.19
N LYS A 244 6.28 13.98 -5.84
CA LYS A 244 5.71 14.08 -7.20
C LYS A 244 6.52 13.35 -8.25
N LEU A 245 7.76 13.02 -7.94
CA LEU A 245 8.68 12.48 -8.92
C LEU A 245 8.93 10.96 -8.75
N ASN A 246 8.65 10.38 -7.56
CA ASN A 246 9.02 9.00 -7.21
C ASN A 246 10.41 8.62 -7.77
N LEU A 247 11.39 9.51 -7.63
CA LEU A 247 12.75 9.33 -8.16
C LEU A 247 13.63 8.48 -7.25
N LEU A 248 13.12 8.11 -6.07
CA LEU A 248 13.82 7.35 -5.03
C LEU A 248 13.52 5.86 -5.08
N VAL A 249 13.06 5.33 -6.21
CA VAL A 249 13.25 3.91 -6.48
C VAL A 249 14.70 3.76 -6.96
N ASP A 250 15.62 3.65 -6.01
CA ASP A 250 16.91 2.97 -6.24
C ASP A 250 16.58 1.47 -6.44
N LEU A 251 15.81 1.14 -7.48
CA LEU A 251 15.80 -0.23 -7.97
C LEU A 251 17.19 -0.41 -8.58
N PRO A 252 18.00 -1.37 -8.10
CA PRO A 252 19.14 -1.79 -8.88
C PRO A 252 18.59 -2.14 -10.28
N VAL A 253 19.18 -1.53 -11.31
CA VAL A 253 18.72 -1.53 -12.71
C VAL A 253 18.71 -2.93 -13.34
N ASP A 254 19.01 -3.96 -12.56
CA ASP A 254 19.22 -5.35 -12.93
C ASP A 254 18.39 -6.31 -12.05
N LEU A 255 17.10 -6.01 -11.81
CA LEU A 255 16.17 -7.05 -11.33
C LEU A 255 15.76 -7.93 -12.52
N PRO A 256 16.04 -9.24 -12.50
CA PRO A 256 15.57 -10.14 -13.54
C PRO A 256 14.07 -10.38 -13.32
N PHE A 257 13.25 -9.73 -14.15
CA PHE A 257 11.84 -10.10 -14.34
C PHE A 257 11.73 -11.32 -15.26
#